data_AF-A0A1E3HKA2-F1
#
_entry.id   AF-A0A1E3HKA2-F1
#
_cell.length_a   1.000
_cell.length_b   1.000
_cell.length_c   1.000
_cell.angle_alpha   90.00
_cell.angle_beta   90.00
_cell.angle_gamma   90.00
#
_symmetry.space_group_name_H-M   'P 1'
#
loop_
_entity.id
_entity.type
_entity.pdbx_description
1 polymer ?
#
loop_
_entity_poly.entity_id
_entity_poly.type
_entity_poly.pdbx_seq_one_letter_code
_entity_poly.pdbx_strand_id
1 'polypeptide(L)'
;MVRLITHNMLQCHVKNCTKDNFPLVFSDVETVIREANFNPDFIQRFLPKLDWRALVDTARSLGDNSLPEQMPEDFSEEQLQALHYVLFELNVEEGNMTCRGCGHVYPISNGIPNMLLAEHEVGR
;
A
#
# COMPACT_ATOMS: atom_id res chain seq x y z
N MET A 1 -9.02 8.20 3.57
CA MET A 1 -8.27 7.04 4.09
C MET A 1 -7.49 6.39 2.96
N VAL A 2 -6.25 6.00 3.25
CA VAL A 2 -5.39 5.32 2.27
C VAL A 2 -5.64 3.82 2.38
N ARG A 3 -6.19 3.24 1.31
CA ARG A 3 -6.30 1.79 1.16
C ARG A 3 -4.95 1.20 0.79
N LEU A 4 -4.65 -0.01 1.24
CA LEU A 4 -3.40 -0.68 0.86
C LEU A 4 -3.33 -0.98 -0.64
N ILE A 5 -4.47 -1.19 -1.31
CA ILE A 5 -4.50 -1.29 -2.79
C ILE A 5 -3.93 -0.03 -3.47
N THR A 6 -4.18 1.15 -2.89
CA THR A 6 -3.64 2.42 -3.40
C THR A 6 -2.15 2.52 -3.11
N HIS A 7 -1.73 2.20 -1.89
CA HIS A 7 -0.32 2.19 -1.50
C HIS A 7 0.52 1.25 -2.39
N ASN A 8 0.01 0.07 -2.73
CA ASN A 8 0.67 -0.90 -3.60
C ASN A 8 0.86 -0.42 -5.06
N MET A 9 0.30 0.75 -5.42
CA MET A 9 0.48 1.40 -6.72
C MET A 9 1.19 2.75 -6.64
N LEU A 10 1.48 3.24 -5.42
CA LEU A 10 2.09 4.54 -5.19
C LEU A 10 3.61 4.41 -5.06
N GLN A 11 4.33 5.09 -5.93
CA GLN A 11 5.79 5.17 -5.91
C GLN A 11 6.26 6.63 -5.76
N CYS A 12 7.49 6.80 -5.28
CA CYS A 12 8.13 8.10 -5.20
C CYS A 12 8.56 8.58 -6.59
N HIS A 13 8.28 9.86 -6.85
CA HIS A 13 8.61 10.55 -8.10
C HIS A 13 9.52 11.77 -7.89
N VAL A 14 10.16 11.87 -6.72
CA VAL A 14 11.20 12.88 -6.48
C VAL A 14 12.28 12.75 -7.55
N LYS A 15 12.75 13.88 -8.05
CA LYS A 15 13.78 14.01 -9.07
C LYS A 15 14.97 13.12 -8.72
N ASN A 16 15.42 12.34 -9.71
CA ASN A 16 16.51 11.37 -9.59
C ASN A 16 16.24 10.16 -8.66
N CYS A 17 15.04 9.99 -8.11
CA CYS A 17 14.66 8.80 -7.35
C CYS A 17 14.21 7.68 -8.30
N THR A 18 15.19 6.95 -8.86
CA THR A 18 14.96 5.89 -9.86
C THR A 18 15.17 4.47 -9.33
N LYS A 19 15.63 4.34 -8.09
CA LYS A 19 15.88 3.06 -7.39
C LYS A 19 15.23 3.11 -6.02
N ASP A 20 14.70 1.97 -5.59
CA ASP A 20 14.05 1.79 -4.27
C ASP A 20 12.97 2.86 -3.98
N ASN A 21 12.30 3.35 -5.03
CA ASN A 21 11.24 4.35 -4.94
C ASN A 21 9.85 3.72 -4.67
N PHE A 22 9.80 2.40 -4.58
CA PHE A 22 8.63 1.59 -4.22
C PHE A 22 9.10 0.33 -3.46
N PRO A 23 8.34 -0.15 -2.44
CA PRO A 23 7.19 0.51 -1.81
C PRO A 23 7.62 1.63 -0.84
N LEU A 24 6.69 2.56 -0.57
CA LEU A 24 6.87 3.58 0.47
C LEU A 24 6.66 2.96 1.86
N VAL A 25 7.45 3.36 2.86
CA VAL A 25 7.41 2.77 4.20
C VAL A 25 6.47 3.56 5.10
N PHE A 26 5.50 2.88 5.70
CA PHE A 26 4.65 3.47 6.72
C PHE A 26 5.40 3.70 8.04
N SER A 27 5.17 4.85 8.66
CA SER A 27 5.59 5.14 10.05
C SER A 27 4.56 6.00 10.75
N ASP A 28 4.50 5.90 12.08
CA ASP A 28 3.60 6.70 12.95
C ASP A 28 2.13 6.63 12.52
N VAL A 29 1.69 5.43 12.15
CA VAL A 29 0.39 5.21 11.51
C VAL A 29 -0.74 4.95 12.50
N GLU A 30 -1.89 5.55 12.20
CA GLU A 30 -3.18 5.18 12.78
C GLU A 30 -3.98 4.42 11.74
N THR A 31 -4.30 3.15 12.05
CA THR A 31 -5.07 2.29 11.15
C THR A 31 -6.55 2.27 11.54
N VAL A 32 -7.41 2.17 10.53
CA VAL A 32 -8.86 2.04 10.69
C VAL A 32 -9.36 0.91 9.80
N ILE A 33 -10.26 0.10 10.35
CA ILE A 33 -10.96 -0.94 9.58
C ILE A 33 -12.29 -0.37 9.09
N ARG A 34 -12.54 -0.45 7.79
CA ARG A 34 -13.84 -0.08 7.20
C ARG A 34 -14.30 -1.16 6.24
N GLU A 35 -15.48 -1.70 6.50
CA GLU A 35 -16.07 -2.75 5.68
C GLU A 35 -16.20 -2.32 4.20
N ALA A 36 -15.90 -3.26 3.31
CA ALA A 36 -16.07 -3.09 1.88
C ALA A 36 -16.76 -4.32 1.29
N ASN A 37 -17.54 -4.12 0.21
CA ASN A 37 -18.21 -5.23 -0.44
C ASN A 37 -17.19 -6.21 -1.04
N PHE A 38 -17.24 -7.45 -0.60
CA PHE A 38 -16.41 -8.51 -1.13
C PHE A 38 -16.78 -8.81 -2.59
N ASN A 39 -15.78 -8.75 -3.47
CA ASN A 39 -15.93 -9.09 -4.88
C ASN A 39 -14.73 -9.94 -5.34
N PRO A 40 -14.86 -11.29 -5.33
CA PRO A 40 -13.76 -12.18 -5.66
C PRO A 40 -13.27 -12.01 -7.11
N ASP A 41 -14.19 -11.78 -8.06
CA ASP A 41 -13.85 -11.57 -9.47
C ASP A 41 -12.97 -10.34 -9.66
N PHE A 42 -13.25 -9.25 -8.91
CA PHE A 42 -12.43 -8.05 -8.95
C PHE A 42 -11.01 -8.35 -8.45
N ILE A 43 -10.90 -9.01 -7.31
CA ILE A 43 -9.61 -9.33 -6.67
C ILE A 43 -8.77 -10.18 -7.60
N GLN A 44 -9.34 -11.26 -8.15
CA GLN A 44 -8.63 -12.15 -9.07
C GLN A 44 -8.11 -11.43 -10.32
N ARG A 45 -8.91 -10.52 -10.90
CA ARG A 45 -8.50 -9.70 -12.05
C ARG A 45 -7.41 -8.68 -11.69
N PHE A 46 -7.31 -8.31 -10.42
CA PHE A 46 -6.36 -7.32 -9.94
C PHE A 46 -5.02 -7.94 -9.51
N LEU A 47 -5.00 -9.24 -9.19
CA LEU A 47 -3.79 -9.98 -8.78
C LEU A 47 -2.55 -9.67 -9.64
N PRO A 48 -2.61 -9.66 -10.99
CA PRO A 48 -1.42 -9.43 -11.81
C PRO A 48 -0.82 -8.03 -11.69
N LYS A 49 -1.56 -7.08 -11.11
CA LYS A 49 -1.11 -5.69 -10.91
C LYS A 49 -0.52 -5.46 -9.52
N LEU A 50 -0.66 -6.42 -8.62
CA LEU A 50 -0.16 -6.30 -7.25
C LEU A 50 1.31 -6.67 -7.20
N ASP A 51 2.09 -5.85 -6.52
CA ASP A 51 3.36 -6.32 -5.98
C ASP A 51 3.07 -7.06 -4.68
N TRP A 52 3.02 -8.39 -4.77
CA TRP A 52 2.65 -9.28 -3.65
C TRP A 52 3.58 -9.11 -2.46
N ARG A 53 4.90 -9.05 -2.71
CA ARG A 53 5.89 -8.94 -1.65
C ARG A 53 5.75 -7.61 -0.91
N ALA A 54 5.62 -6.51 -1.66
CA ALA A 54 5.39 -5.20 -1.07
C ALA A 54 4.10 -5.16 -0.25
N LEU A 55 3.01 -5.78 -0.73
CA LEU A 55 1.74 -5.85 -0.02
C LEU A 55 1.89 -6.61 1.31
N VAL A 56 2.49 -7.79 1.29
CA VAL A 56 2.71 -8.61 2.49
C VAL A 56 3.60 -7.89 3.50
N ASP A 57 4.72 -7.33 3.06
CA ASP A 57 5.63 -6.59 3.94
C ASP A 57 4.93 -5.38 4.59
N THR A 58 4.08 -4.68 3.83
CA THR A 58 3.30 -3.54 4.30
C THR A 58 2.21 -3.97 5.28
N ALA A 59 1.46 -5.03 4.98
CA ALA A 59 0.43 -5.56 5.87
C ALA A 59 1.05 -5.96 7.22
N ARG A 60 2.20 -6.64 7.20
CA ARG A 60 2.95 -7.04 8.40
C ARG A 60 3.43 -5.85 9.21
N SER A 61 3.91 -4.78 8.56
CA SER A 61 4.33 -3.57 9.29
C SER A 61 3.17 -2.84 9.95
N LEU A 62 1.94 -3.06 9.48
CA LEU A 62 0.70 -2.57 10.08
C LEU A 62 0.08 -3.55 11.10
N GLY A 63 0.74 -4.67 11.37
CA GLY A 63 0.30 -5.67 12.35
C GLY A 63 -0.58 -6.80 11.79
N ASP A 64 -0.83 -6.84 10.48
CA ASP A 64 -1.60 -7.92 9.84
C ASP A 64 -0.68 -9.01 9.27
N ASN A 65 -0.92 -10.26 9.67
CA ASN A 65 -0.17 -11.43 9.22
C ASN A 65 -1.05 -12.44 8.48
N SER A 66 -2.19 -12.01 7.93
CA SER A 66 -3.18 -12.90 7.30
C SER A 66 -2.72 -13.46 5.95
N LEU A 67 -1.83 -12.73 5.25
CA LEU A 67 -1.35 -13.10 3.93
C LEU A 67 -0.10 -14.00 3.98
N PRO A 68 -0.04 -15.04 3.13
CA PRO A 68 1.15 -15.87 2.99
C PRO A 68 2.31 -15.09 2.35
N GLU A 69 3.54 -15.50 2.65
CA GLU A 69 4.75 -14.85 2.14
C GLU A 69 4.87 -14.95 0.61
N GLN A 70 4.48 -16.08 0.05
CA GLN A 70 4.46 -16.32 -1.39
C GLN A 70 3.03 -16.26 -1.91
N MET A 71 2.85 -15.71 -3.10
CA MET A 71 1.54 -15.65 -3.74
C MET A 71 1.09 -17.08 -4.07
N PRO A 72 -0.09 -17.52 -3.58
CA PRO A 72 -0.65 -18.81 -3.96
C PRO A 72 -0.90 -18.89 -5.48
N GLU A 73 -0.71 -20.06 -6.06
CA GLU A 73 -1.12 -20.32 -7.46
C GLU A 73 -2.64 -20.30 -7.60
N ASP A 74 -3.32 -20.94 -6.65
CA ASP A 74 -4.77 -20.98 -6.52
C ASP A 74 -5.19 -20.38 -5.16
N PHE A 75 -6.14 -19.46 -5.19
CA PHE A 75 -6.68 -18.86 -3.98
C PHE A 75 -7.95 -19.59 -3.53
N SER A 76 -7.93 -20.09 -2.29
CA SER A 76 -9.15 -20.48 -1.56
C SER A 76 -10.04 -19.27 -1.27
N GLU A 77 -11.30 -19.50 -0.95
CA GLU A 77 -12.24 -18.44 -0.59
C GLU A 77 -11.75 -17.66 0.64
N GLU A 78 -11.20 -18.36 1.63
CA GLU A 78 -10.63 -17.77 2.85
C GLU A 78 -9.43 -16.87 2.53
N GLN A 79 -8.57 -17.28 1.59
CA GLN A 79 -7.44 -16.45 1.15
C GLN A 79 -7.90 -15.21 0.36
N LEU A 80 -8.96 -15.33 -0.46
CA LEU A 80 -9.54 -14.18 -1.15
C LEU A 80 -10.18 -13.19 -0.16
N GLN A 81 -10.82 -13.69 0.90
CA GLN A 81 -11.37 -12.85 1.96
C GLN A 81 -10.26 -12.14 2.76
N ALA A 82 -9.18 -12.84 3.10
CA ALA A 82 -8.01 -12.22 3.74
C ALA A 82 -7.39 -11.14 2.84
N LEU A 83 -7.24 -11.43 1.54
CA LEU A 83 -6.73 -10.45 0.57
C LEU A 83 -7.66 -9.25 0.41
N HIS A 84 -8.98 -9.47 0.39
CA HIS A 84 -9.99 -8.41 0.39
C HIS A 84 -9.83 -7.49 1.60
N TYR A 85 -9.76 -8.08 2.80
CA TYR A 85 -9.58 -7.36 4.04
C TYR A 85 -8.34 -6.46 3.97
N VAL A 86 -7.19 -7.02 3.61
CA VAL A 86 -5.93 -6.25 3.53
C VAL A 86 -6.02 -5.14 2.48
N LEU A 87 -6.58 -5.41 1.29
CA LEU A 87 -6.59 -4.44 0.20
C LEU A 87 -7.59 -3.29 0.41
N PHE A 88 -8.77 -3.58 0.96
CA PHE A 88 -9.90 -2.65 0.95
C PHE A 88 -10.35 -2.19 2.33
N GLU A 89 -10.20 -3.05 3.33
CA GLU A 89 -10.77 -2.81 4.67
C GLU A 89 -9.74 -2.30 5.66
N LEU A 90 -8.49 -2.77 5.58
CA LEU A 90 -7.37 -2.19 6.29
C LEU A 90 -6.97 -0.86 5.64
N ASN A 91 -7.04 0.22 6.41
CA ASN A 91 -6.77 1.56 5.92
C ASN A 91 -5.90 2.34 6.89
N VAL A 92 -5.13 3.30 6.35
CA VAL A 92 -4.37 4.28 7.13
C VAL A 92 -5.10 5.63 7.12
N GLU A 93 -5.36 6.18 8.30
CA GLU A 93 -6.04 7.46 8.50
C GLU A 93 -5.05 8.59 8.79
N GLU A 94 -4.06 8.37 9.65
CA GLU A 94 -2.97 9.31 9.91
C GLU A 94 -1.62 8.57 9.81
N GLY A 95 -0.56 9.30 9.50
CA GLY A 95 0.82 8.79 9.54
C GLY A 95 1.69 9.28 8.41
N ASN A 96 2.78 8.58 8.12
CA ASN A 96 3.77 8.98 7.11
C ASN A 96 4.10 7.84 6.16
N MET A 97 4.37 8.17 4.90
CA MET A 97 4.94 7.27 3.90
C MET A 97 6.33 7.77 3.48
N THR A 98 7.38 7.04 3.83
CA THR A 98 8.77 7.43 3.54
C THR A 98 9.33 6.66 2.35
N CYS A 99 9.89 7.36 1.38
CA CYS A 99 10.59 6.73 0.26
C CYS A 99 11.92 6.10 0.72
N ARG A 100 12.16 4.82 0.39
CA ARG A 100 13.43 4.15 0.71
C ARG A 100 14.61 4.67 -0.13
N GLY A 101 14.35 5.08 -1.37
CA GLY A 101 15.38 5.55 -2.29
C GLY A 101 15.93 6.94 -2.01
N CYS A 102 15.06 7.92 -1.70
CA CYS A 102 15.46 9.32 -1.47
C CYS A 102 15.19 9.85 -0.07
N GLY A 103 14.48 9.10 0.79
CA GLY A 103 14.14 9.53 2.15
C GLY A 103 13.03 10.58 2.24
N HIS A 104 12.42 11.00 1.11
CA HIS A 104 11.31 11.95 1.13
C HIS A 104 10.11 11.38 1.87
N VAL A 105 9.46 12.21 2.68
CA VAL A 105 8.34 11.83 3.55
C VAL A 105 7.06 12.44 3.00
N TYR A 106 6.09 11.57 2.69
CA TYR A 106 4.74 11.94 2.28
C TYR A 106 3.79 11.79 3.48
N PRO A 107 3.35 12.89 4.10
CA PRO A 107 2.43 12.82 5.22
C PRO A 107 1.03 12.41 4.78
N ILE A 108 0.35 11.64 5.61
CA ILE A 108 -1.04 11.24 5.47
C ILE A 108 -1.83 11.96 6.55
N SER A 109 -2.85 12.71 6.16
CA SER A 109 -3.79 13.32 7.10
C SER A 109 -5.22 13.20 6.61
N ASN A 110 -6.14 12.89 7.53
CA ASN A 110 -7.54 12.56 7.25
C ASN A 110 -7.65 11.47 6.16
N GLY A 111 -6.64 10.61 6.14
CA GLY A 111 -6.49 9.53 5.21
C GLY A 111 -6.25 9.96 3.76
N ILE A 112 -5.75 11.17 3.55
CA ILE A 112 -5.34 11.67 2.24
C ILE A 112 -3.80 11.76 2.25
N PRO A 113 -3.12 11.02 1.37
CA PRO A 113 -1.67 11.11 1.26
C PRO A 113 -1.30 12.37 0.48
N ASN A 114 -0.47 13.22 1.07
CA ASN A 114 0.06 14.39 0.38
C ASN A 114 1.25 13.97 -0.50
N MET A 115 1.01 13.80 -1.79
CA MET A 115 2.02 13.43 -2.79
C MET A 115 2.61 14.65 -3.53
N LEU A 116 2.38 15.86 -3.05
CA LEU A 116 2.91 17.07 -3.67
C LEU A 116 4.42 17.17 -3.47
N LEU A 117 5.12 17.57 -4.53
CA LEU A 117 6.56 17.80 -4.54
C LEU A 117 6.83 19.29 -4.72
N ALA A 118 7.88 19.80 -4.07
CA ALA A 118 8.34 21.16 -4.31
C ALA A 118 8.93 21.29 -5.73
N GLU A 119 8.97 22.51 -6.28
CA GLU A 119 9.45 22.75 -7.66
C GLU A 119 10.86 22.18 -7.92
N HIS A 120 11.75 22.24 -6.92
CA HIS A 120 13.11 21.71 -7.03
C HIS A 120 13.19 20.17 -6.96
N GLU A 121 12.15 19.52 -6.45
CA GLU A 121 12.02 18.07 -6.33
C GLU A 121 11.38 17.43 -7.57
N VAL A 122 10.87 18.22 -8.51
CA VAL A 122 10.29 17.71 -9.76
C VAL A 122 11.36 17.68 -10.86
N GLY A 123 11.48 16.54 -11.55
CA GLY A 123 12.29 16.46 -12.77
C GLY A 123 11.65 17.29 -13.89
N ARG A 124 12.41 18.19 -14.51
CA ARG A 124 11.97 18.89 -15.74
C ARG A 124 11.98 17.95 -16.93
#